data_AF-A0A956C7C1-F1
#
_entry.id   AF-A0A956C7C1-F1
#
_cell.length_a   1.000
_cell.length_b   1.000
_cell.length_c   1.000
_cell.angle_alpha   90.00
_cell.angle_beta   90.00
_cell.angle_gamma   90.00
#
_symmetry.space_group_name_H-M   'P 1'
#
loop_
_entity.id
_entity.type
_entity.pdbx_description
1 polymer ?
#
loop_
_entity_poly.entity_id
_entity_poly.type
_entity_poly.pdbx_seq_one_letter_code
_entity_poly.pdbx_strand_id
1 'polypeptide(L)'
;MTARGVLSAALLASLHAAVLLACTGEPVVLATLPDADDGPRGRPAPRCVVAEDCAPGTYCDRRACGDAAGTCKPFPVSCPPDELPVCGCDGVTYYSDCLRRASGQSAATPGECGENARTCRAPADCGVGGACARLGGSSPMSCGPDLVGTCWVLPPTCPPAPLGDRWKECAPPPPPGPPPPPPPCRDTCSAIRDGRPHFRALDCGG
;
A
#
# COMPACT_ATOMS: atom_id res chain seq x y z
N MET A 1 -15.54 70.35 -60.93
CA MET A 1 -15.57 71.64 -60.21
C MET A 1 -16.93 71.68 -59.53
N THR A 2 -17.13 71.63 -58.22
CA THR A 2 -16.51 72.34 -57.08
C THR A 2 -16.80 71.55 -55.77
N ALA A 3 -15.77 71.30 -54.95
CA ALA A 3 -15.55 71.83 -53.58
C ALA A 3 -16.43 71.18 -52.47
N ARG A 4 -15.94 70.19 -51.70
CA ARG A 4 -15.06 70.22 -50.50
C ARG A 4 -15.63 70.94 -49.25
N GLY A 5 -15.88 70.12 -48.21
CA GLY A 5 -15.71 70.43 -46.76
C GLY A 5 -16.84 71.26 -46.12
N VAL A 6 -17.15 71.19 -44.82
CA VAL A 6 -16.39 70.76 -43.63
C VAL A 6 -17.39 70.55 -42.46
N LEU A 7 -17.23 69.43 -41.72
CA LEU A 7 -17.49 69.11 -40.29
C LEU A 7 -18.79 69.41 -39.49
N SER A 8 -18.98 68.47 -38.55
CA SER A 8 -19.61 68.52 -37.20
C SER A 8 -21.13 68.34 -37.13
N ALA A 9 -21.67 67.17 -36.79
CA ALA A 9 -21.58 66.33 -35.57
C ALA A 9 -22.76 66.59 -34.61
N ALA A 10 -23.39 65.46 -34.26
CA ALA A 10 -24.33 65.21 -33.17
C ALA A 10 -25.84 65.31 -33.49
N LEU A 11 -26.55 64.32 -32.91
CA LEU A 11 -28.00 64.23 -32.63
C LEU A 11 -28.84 63.65 -33.79
N LEU A 12 -29.64 62.58 -33.68
CA LEU A 12 -30.21 61.86 -32.53
C LEU A 12 -30.77 60.49 -32.99
N ALA A 13 -30.61 59.50 -32.12
CA ALA A 13 -31.58 58.47 -31.73
C ALA A 13 -32.55 57.91 -32.78
N SER A 14 -32.33 56.65 -33.19
CA SER A 14 -33.38 55.62 -33.27
C SER A 14 -32.79 54.26 -33.71
N LEU A 15 -33.41 53.17 -33.26
CA LEU A 15 -33.08 51.75 -33.49
C LEU A 15 -32.04 51.09 -32.57
N HIS A 16 -32.37 50.92 -31.29
CA HIS A 16 -31.99 49.70 -30.54
C HIS A 16 -33.17 49.28 -29.66
N ALA A 17 -34.26 48.89 -30.31
CA ALA A 17 -35.39 48.27 -29.63
C ALA A 17 -35.11 46.76 -29.47
N ALA A 18 -35.17 46.30 -28.23
CA ALA A 18 -35.57 44.96 -27.81
C ALA A 18 -34.63 43.77 -28.11
N VAL A 19 -33.55 43.64 -27.33
CA VAL A 19 -33.15 42.33 -26.76
C VAL A 19 -32.58 42.57 -25.35
N LEU A 20 -33.45 42.76 -24.36
CA LEU A 20 -33.10 42.51 -22.95
C LEU A 20 -33.89 41.26 -22.54
N LEU A 21 -33.36 40.09 -22.93
CA LEU A 21 -33.79 38.85 -22.32
C LEU A 21 -33.43 38.96 -20.83
N ALA A 22 -34.47 38.97 -20.01
CA ALA A 22 -34.38 39.00 -18.57
C ALA A 22 -33.57 37.79 -18.06
N CYS A 23 -32.32 38.02 -17.67
CA CYS A 23 -31.64 37.15 -16.73
C CYS A 23 -32.04 37.58 -15.32
N THR A 24 -33.29 37.29 -14.90
CA THR A 24 -33.61 37.30 -13.48
C THR A 24 -32.85 36.13 -12.87
N GLY A 25 -31.71 36.44 -12.23
CA GLY A 25 -30.81 35.47 -11.63
C GLY A 25 -31.40 34.81 -10.38
N GLU A 26 -32.47 34.03 -10.56
CA GLU A 26 -32.89 33.06 -9.55
C GLU A 26 -32.08 31.77 -9.78
N PRO A 27 -31.29 31.32 -8.80
CA PRO A 27 -30.54 30.09 -8.94
C PRO A 27 -31.52 28.90 -8.99
N VAL A 28 -31.41 28.09 -10.04
CA VAL A 28 -32.14 26.82 -10.15
C VAL A 28 -31.45 25.82 -9.22
N VAL A 29 -32.11 25.48 -8.10
CA VAL A 29 -31.66 24.44 -7.18
C VAL A 29 -31.99 23.08 -7.79
N LEU A 30 -31.00 22.44 -8.43
CA LEU A 30 -31.19 21.17 -9.15
C LEU A 30 -31.30 19.95 -8.20
N ALA A 31 -30.79 20.06 -6.98
CA ALA A 31 -31.01 19.14 -5.88
C ALA A 31 -30.53 19.79 -4.57
N THR A 32 -31.30 19.65 -3.49
CA THR A 32 -30.75 19.81 -2.14
C THR A 32 -30.08 18.49 -1.78
N LEU A 33 -28.75 18.46 -1.82
CA LEU A 33 -28.03 17.42 -1.10
C LEU A 33 -28.42 17.59 0.38
N PRO A 34 -29.05 16.58 1.04
CA PRO A 34 -29.14 16.64 2.49
C PRO A 34 -27.73 16.88 2.99
N ASP A 35 -27.57 17.82 3.93
CA ASP A 35 -26.29 18.06 4.60
C ASP A 35 -25.67 16.69 4.86
N ALA A 36 -24.55 16.41 4.19
CA ALA A 36 -23.77 15.24 4.49
C ALA A 36 -23.56 15.33 5.99
N ASP A 37 -24.17 14.39 6.73
CA ASP A 37 -24.06 14.31 8.17
C ASP A 37 -22.59 14.53 8.49
N ASP A 38 -22.28 15.72 9.00
CA ASP A 38 -20.99 16.08 9.56
C ASP A 38 -20.94 15.22 10.82
N GLY A 39 -20.61 13.94 10.60
CA GLY A 39 -20.49 12.95 11.64
C GLY A 39 -19.60 13.54 12.72
N PRO A 40 -19.95 13.34 14.00
CA PRO A 40 -19.54 14.23 15.08
C PRO A 40 -18.02 14.42 15.05
N ARG A 41 -17.61 15.65 14.71
CA ARG A 41 -16.24 16.10 14.83
C ARG A 41 -15.71 15.70 16.21
N GLY A 42 -14.75 14.78 16.22
CA GLY A 42 -13.87 14.58 17.36
C GLY A 42 -14.41 13.74 18.52
N ARG A 43 -15.25 12.72 18.31
CA ARG A 43 -15.38 11.68 19.35
C ARG A 43 -14.03 10.97 19.49
N PRO A 44 -13.39 10.97 20.67
CA PRO A 44 -12.14 10.23 20.87
C PRO A 44 -12.38 8.75 20.59
N ALA A 45 -11.46 8.13 19.84
CA ALA A 45 -11.53 6.71 19.53
C ALA A 45 -11.65 5.88 20.82
N PRO A 46 -12.52 4.85 20.86
CA PRO A 46 -12.69 4.03 22.04
C PRO A 46 -11.37 3.35 22.41
N ARG A 47 -11.12 3.21 23.71
CA ARG A 47 -9.94 2.52 24.23
C ARG A 47 -10.15 1.01 24.13
N CYS A 48 -9.06 0.28 23.93
CA CYS A 48 -9.06 -1.18 23.85
C CYS A 48 -7.82 -1.74 24.55
N VAL A 49 -7.94 -2.96 25.04
CA VAL A 49 -6.84 -3.80 25.55
C VAL A 49 -6.67 -5.01 24.64
N VAL A 50 -7.78 -5.55 24.15
CA VAL A 50 -7.85 -6.68 23.22
C VAL A 50 -8.64 -6.31 21.96
N ALA A 51 -8.62 -7.17 20.94
CA ALA A 51 -9.30 -6.90 19.68
C ALA A 51 -10.83 -6.88 19.85
N GLU A 52 -11.36 -7.67 20.77
CA GLU A 52 -12.79 -7.85 21.05
C GLU A 52 -13.43 -6.61 21.69
N ASP A 53 -12.63 -5.70 22.25
CA ASP A 53 -13.11 -4.41 22.75
C ASP A 53 -13.56 -3.47 21.59
N CYS A 54 -13.14 -3.80 20.37
CA CYS A 54 -13.37 -2.99 19.18
C CYS A 54 -14.55 -3.53 18.37
N ALA A 55 -15.32 -2.59 17.80
CA ALA A 55 -16.46 -2.94 16.93
C ALA A 55 -15.97 -3.63 15.64
N PRO A 56 -16.83 -4.44 14.98
CA PRO A 56 -16.49 -5.04 13.68
C PRO A 56 -16.00 -3.99 12.68
N GLY A 57 -14.95 -4.33 11.91
CA GLY A 57 -14.31 -3.39 10.99
C GLY A 57 -13.27 -2.47 11.63
N THR A 58 -12.96 -2.65 12.91
CA THR A 58 -11.88 -1.94 13.61
C THR A 58 -10.94 -2.92 14.33
N TYR A 59 -9.71 -2.49 14.60
CA TYR A 59 -8.70 -3.23 15.36
C TYR A 59 -8.13 -2.37 16.48
N CYS A 60 -7.54 -3.02 17.49
CA CYS A 60 -6.90 -2.31 18.58
C CYS A 60 -5.51 -1.81 18.17
N ASP A 61 -5.34 -0.49 18.01
CA ASP A 61 -4.06 0.12 17.67
C ASP A 61 -3.34 0.62 18.93
N ARG A 62 -2.29 -0.07 19.33
CA ARG A 62 -1.38 0.28 20.43
C ARG A 62 -0.22 1.10 19.89
N ARG A 63 0.39 1.97 20.72
CA ARG A 63 1.49 2.84 20.27
C ARG A 63 2.81 2.07 20.19
N ALA A 64 3.01 1.11 21.07
CA ALA A 64 4.17 0.22 21.09
C ALA A 64 3.75 -1.23 21.41
N CYS A 65 4.61 -2.18 21.07
CA CYS A 65 4.34 -3.62 21.29
C CYS A 65 4.12 -4.00 22.75
N GLY A 66 4.71 -3.25 23.69
CA GLY A 66 4.58 -3.50 25.13
C GLY A 66 3.45 -2.73 25.82
N ASP A 67 2.69 -1.90 25.09
CA ASP A 67 1.60 -1.14 25.71
C ASP A 67 0.45 -2.08 26.10
N ALA A 68 -0.12 -1.85 27.28
CA ALA A 68 -1.28 -2.63 27.75
C ALA A 68 -2.58 -2.24 27.02
N ALA A 69 -2.64 -1.04 26.44
CA ALA A 69 -3.86 -0.51 25.85
C ALA A 69 -3.58 0.30 24.57
N GLY A 70 -4.61 0.40 23.74
CA GLY A 70 -4.60 1.16 22.50
C GLY A 70 -5.92 1.90 22.27
N THR A 71 -6.15 2.28 21.03
CA THR A 71 -7.41 2.85 20.56
C THR A 71 -7.93 2.07 19.37
N CYS A 72 -9.24 1.86 19.28
CA CYS A 72 -9.81 1.21 18.12
C CYS A 72 -9.67 2.10 16.88
N LYS A 73 -9.11 1.53 15.81
CA LYS A 73 -8.92 2.18 14.52
C LYS A 73 -9.58 1.34 13.42
N PRO A 74 -10.16 1.96 12.39
CA PRO A 74 -10.69 1.20 11.25
C PRO A 74 -9.57 0.46 10.53
N PHE A 75 -9.88 -0.72 10.00
CA PHE A 75 -8.96 -1.40 9.08
C PHE A 75 -8.76 -0.55 7.82
N PRO A 76 -7.54 -0.46 7.27
CA PRO A 76 -7.33 0.07 5.94
C PRO A 76 -8.13 -0.73 4.91
N VAL A 77 -8.86 -0.03 4.03
CA VAL A 77 -9.64 -0.66 2.95
C VAL A 77 -8.79 -1.00 1.73
N SER A 78 -7.68 -0.30 1.54
CA SER A 78 -6.73 -0.51 0.46
C SER A 78 -5.34 -0.10 0.90
N CYS A 79 -4.33 -0.81 0.41
CA CYS A 79 -2.94 -0.46 0.66
C CYS A 79 -2.29 0.06 -0.62
N PRO A 80 -1.61 1.22 -0.57
CA PRO A 80 -0.80 1.66 -1.69
C PRO A 80 0.32 0.63 -1.96
N PRO A 81 0.71 0.46 -3.24
CA PRO A 81 1.92 -0.28 -3.55
C PRO A 81 3.16 0.49 -3.05
N ASP A 82 4.28 -0.22 -2.93
CA ASP A 82 5.61 0.39 -2.76
C ASP A 82 5.87 1.12 -1.43
N GLU A 83 5.52 0.49 -0.32
CA GLU A 83 5.99 0.89 1.00
C GLU A 83 7.15 0.01 1.49
N LEU A 84 7.86 0.48 2.53
CA LEU A 84 8.95 -0.27 3.16
C LEU A 84 8.40 -1.31 4.15
N PRO A 85 9.08 -2.45 4.33
CA PRO A 85 8.66 -3.48 5.27
C PRO A 85 8.71 -2.97 6.71
N VAL A 86 7.84 -3.54 7.54
CA VAL A 86 7.80 -3.30 8.99
C VAL A 86 7.69 -4.63 9.75
N CYS A 87 8.26 -4.66 10.96
CA CYS A 87 8.17 -5.82 11.84
C CYS A 87 7.04 -5.62 12.84
N GLY A 88 6.02 -6.47 12.77
CA GLY A 88 4.91 -6.47 13.72
C GLY A 88 5.31 -7.03 15.09
N CYS A 89 4.52 -6.71 16.11
CA CYS A 89 4.74 -7.21 17.46
C CYS A 89 4.54 -8.74 17.61
N ASP A 90 3.91 -9.36 16.62
CA ASP A 90 3.75 -10.80 16.45
C ASP A 90 4.99 -11.49 15.84
N GLY A 91 6.04 -10.73 15.54
CA GLY A 91 7.26 -11.23 14.88
C GLY A 91 7.06 -11.53 13.39
N VAL A 92 5.93 -11.13 12.80
CA VAL A 92 5.68 -11.28 11.36
C VAL A 92 6.18 -10.03 10.64
N THR A 93 6.90 -10.22 9.54
CA THR A 93 7.28 -9.11 8.67
C THR A 93 6.12 -8.77 7.74
N TYR A 94 5.65 -7.53 7.78
CA TYR A 94 4.64 -7.04 6.85
C TYR A 94 5.36 -6.26 5.75
N TYR A 95 5.03 -6.56 4.49
CA TYR A 95 5.63 -5.85 3.34
C TYR A 95 5.37 -4.34 3.39
N SER A 96 4.34 -3.91 4.13
CA SER A 96 4.09 -2.51 4.46
C SER A 96 3.38 -2.33 5.80
N ASP A 97 3.47 -1.12 6.35
CA ASP A 97 2.69 -0.72 7.52
C ASP A 97 1.17 -0.77 7.27
N CYS A 98 0.74 -0.48 6.04
CA CYS A 98 -0.66 -0.67 5.70
C CYS A 98 -1.10 -2.13 5.81
N LEU A 99 -0.32 -3.10 5.31
CA LEU A 99 -0.64 -4.52 5.39
C LEU A 99 -0.67 -5.02 6.84
N ARG A 100 0.22 -4.50 7.69
CA ARG A 100 0.17 -4.73 9.15
C ARG A 100 -1.17 -4.32 9.74
N ARG A 101 -1.58 -3.07 9.48
CA ARG A 101 -2.85 -2.53 9.99
C ARG A 101 -4.06 -3.26 9.42
N ALA A 102 -4.02 -3.66 8.14
CA ALA A 102 -5.04 -4.47 7.50
C ALA A 102 -5.18 -5.87 8.13
N SER A 103 -4.09 -6.38 8.70
CA SER A 103 -4.07 -7.64 9.47
C SER A 103 -4.46 -7.45 10.94
N GLY A 104 -4.76 -6.21 11.36
CA GLY A 104 -5.17 -5.88 12.73
C GLY A 104 -4.02 -5.89 13.73
N GLN A 105 -2.78 -6.03 13.27
CA GLN A 105 -1.63 -6.05 14.14
C GLN A 105 -1.32 -4.62 14.61
N SER A 106 -1.19 -4.42 15.93
CA SER A 106 -0.82 -3.14 16.55
C SER A 106 0.68 -2.92 16.50
N ALA A 107 1.11 -1.65 16.38
CA ALA A 107 2.49 -1.17 16.39
C ALA A 107 3.50 -1.95 15.49
N ALA A 108 4.59 -1.30 15.13
CA ALA A 108 5.69 -1.99 14.46
C ALA A 108 6.99 -1.20 14.58
N THR A 109 8.09 -1.89 14.32
CA THR A 109 9.38 -1.25 14.07
C THR A 109 9.64 -1.18 12.56
N PRO A 110 10.29 -0.10 12.07
CA PRO A 110 10.70 -0.04 10.67
C PRO A 110 11.65 -1.18 10.30
N GLY A 111 11.51 -1.71 9.09
CA GLY A 111 12.33 -2.80 8.57
C GLY A 111 11.74 -4.19 8.85
N GLU A 112 12.40 -5.20 8.29
CA GLU A 112 12.04 -6.61 8.48
C GLU A 112 12.27 -7.06 9.92
N CYS A 113 11.56 -8.10 10.37
CA CYS A 113 11.85 -8.69 11.67
C CYS A 113 13.25 -9.32 11.71
N GLY A 114 13.98 -9.06 12.78
CA GLY A 114 15.30 -9.63 13.05
C GLY A 114 15.21 -10.84 13.98
N GLU A 115 15.83 -10.75 15.16
CA GLU A 115 15.90 -11.85 16.13
C GLU A 115 14.53 -12.30 16.67
N ASN A 116 13.54 -11.42 16.65
CA ASN A 116 12.17 -11.70 17.07
C ASN A 116 11.30 -12.24 15.92
N ALA A 117 11.87 -12.52 14.74
CA ALA A 117 11.12 -13.01 13.61
C ALA A 117 10.49 -14.38 13.90
N ARG A 118 9.19 -14.48 13.64
CA ARG A 118 8.45 -15.73 13.67
C ARG A 118 8.96 -16.63 12.56
N THR A 119 9.50 -17.78 12.94
CA THR A 119 10.04 -18.76 12.00
C THR A 119 8.95 -19.68 11.45
N CYS A 120 9.19 -20.24 10.27
CA CYS A 120 8.26 -21.12 9.57
C CYS A 120 9.00 -22.16 8.73
N ARG A 121 8.32 -23.27 8.45
CA ARG A 121 8.71 -24.26 7.44
C ARG A 121 7.71 -24.33 6.29
N ALA A 122 6.46 -23.91 6.52
CA ALA A 122 5.39 -23.87 5.53
C ALA A 122 4.51 -22.61 5.70
N PRO A 123 3.76 -22.21 4.65
CA PRO A 123 2.86 -21.05 4.74
C PRO A 123 1.83 -21.14 5.88
N ALA A 124 1.38 -22.35 6.21
CA ALA A 124 0.41 -22.59 7.29
C ALA A 124 0.91 -22.15 8.67
N ASP A 125 2.23 -22.09 8.89
CA ASP A 125 2.82 -21.68 10.17
C ASP A 125 2.62 -20.17 10.45
N CYS A 126 2.33 -19.39 9.41
CA CYS A 126 2.27 -17.93 9.43
C CYS A 126 0.85 -17.36 9.58
N GLY A 127 -0.16 -18.22 9.76
CA GLY A 127 -1.55 -17.80 9.87
C GLY A 127 -2.16 -17.41 8.52
N VAL A 128 -3.40 -16.91 8.56
CA VAL A 128 -4.19 -16.61 7.35
C VAL A 128 -3.55 -15.45 6.58
N GLY A 129 -3.28 -15.66 5.29
CA GLY A 129 -2.66 -14.64 4.43
C GLY A 129 -1.14 -14.49 4.60
N GLY A 130 -0.52 -15.28 5.49
CA GLY A 130 0.92 -15.34 5.67
C GLY A 130 1.61 -16.23 4.64
N ALA A 131 2.85 -15.87 4.30
CA ALA A 131 3.76 -16.63 3.46
C ALA A 131 5.04 -16.95 4.22
N CYS A 132 5.68 -18.08 3.88
CA CYS A 132 6.93 -18.48 4.51
C CYS A 132 8.12 -18.08 3.63
N ALA A 133 8.84 -17.04 4.04
CA ALA A 133 10.01 -16.52 3.34
C ALA A 133 11.25 -17.37 3.59
N ARG A 134 11.49 -18.37 2.73
CA ARG A 134 12.69 -19.22 2.78
C ARG A 134 13.84 -18.57 2.02
N LEU A 135 14.35 -17.50 2.60
CA LEU A 135 15.40 -16.65 2.03
C LEU A 135 16.72 -16.87 2.77
N GLY A 136 17.69 -17.50 2.12
CA GLY A 136 19.01 -17.82 2.67
C GLY A 136 20.05 -16.73 2.42
N GLY A 137 21.24 -16.90 3.01
CA GLY A 137 22.36 -15.96 2.89
C GLY A 137 22.97 -15.84 1.48
N SER A 138 24.13 -15.19 1.40
CA SER A 138 24.78 -14.79 0.14
C SER A 138 25.45 -15.90 -0.67
N SER A 139 25.15 -17.16 -0.38
CA SER A 139 25.79 -18.32 -1.01
C SER A 139 24.75 -19.42 -1.27
N PRO A 140 24.86 -20.16 -2.39
CA PRO A 140 24.00 -21.32 -2.65
C PRO A 140 24.15 -22.42 -1.59
N MET A 141 25.22 -22.40 -0.79
CA MET A 141 25.35 -23.31 0.37
C MET A 141 24.37 -22.99 1.51
N SER A 142 23.73 -21.82 1.46
CA SER A 142 22.64 -21.45 2.37
C SER A 142 21.32 -22.11 1.96
N CYS A 143 21.29 -22.82 0.84
CA CYS A 143 20.16 -23.60 0.36
C CYS A 143 20.16 -25.00 0.97
N GLY A 144 19.00 -25.44 1.44
CA GLY A 144 18.78 -26.81 1.89
C GLY A 144 17.30 -27.10 2.09
N PRO A 145 16.90 -28.39 2.13
CA PRO A 145 15.53 -28.79 2.43
C PRO A 145 15.08 -28.30 3.82
N ASP A 146 16.03 -28.05 4.70
CA ASP A 146 15.82 -27.60 6.07
C ASP A 146 15.88 -26.08 6.24
N LEU A 147 15.97 -25.30 5.14
CA LEU A 147 16.00 -23.84 5.22
C LEU A 147 14.72 -23.34 5.90
N VAL A 148 14.88 -22.93 7.16
CA VAL A 148 13.81 -22.31 7.96
C VAL A 148 13.59 -20.90 7.41
N GLY A 149 12.35 -20.57 7.13
CA GLY A 149 11.95 -19.24 6.70
C GLY A 149 11.47 -18.38 7.84
N THR A 150 11.15 -17.12 7.53
CA THR A 150 10.42 -16.21 8.42
C THR A 150 9.03 -15.92 7.86
N CYS A 151 8.08 -15.59 8.72
CA CYS A 151 6.71 -15.30 8.31
C CYS A 151 6.58 -13.89 7.75
N TRP A 152 5.91 -13.80 6.59
CA TRP A 152 5.69 -12.56 5.87
C TRP A 152 4.24 -12.39 5.45
N VAL A 153 3.73 -11.16 5.48
CA VAL A 153 2.47 -10.78 4.82
C VAL A 153 2.79 -9.93 3.60
N LEU A 154 2.41 -10.42 2.43
CA LEU A 154 2.70 -9.81 1.14
C LEU A 154 1.48 -9.11 0.55
N PRO A 155 1.66 -8.05 -0.26
CA PRO A 155 0.57 -7.44 -1.02
C PRO A 155 -0.02 -8.44 -2.01
N PRO A 156 -1.32 -8.38 -2.37
CA PRO A 156 -1.97 -9.35 -3.26
C PRO A 156 -1.25 -9.50 -4.62
N THR A 157 -0.63 -8.42 -5.11
CA THR A 157 0.25 -8.41 -6.27
C THR A 157 1.62 -7.85 -5.86
N CYS A 158 2.71 -8.50 -6.28
CA CYS A 158 4.06 -8.00 -6.01
C CYS A 158 4.35 -6.82 -6.95
N PRO A 159 4.54 -5.60 -6.42
CA PRO A 159 4.92 -4.48 -7.27
C PRO A 159 6.38 -4.66 -7.73
N PRO A 160 6.75 -4.08 -8.89
CA PRO A 160 8.13 -4.14 -9.36
C PRO A 160 9.02 -3.34 -8.41
N ALA A 161 9.79 -4.01 -7.56
CA ALA A 161 10.73 -3.33 -6.67
C ALA A 161 11.90 -2.75 -7.47
N PRO A 162 12.08 -1.40 -7.52
CA PRO A 162 13.19 -0.79 -8.22
C PRO A 162 14.52 -0.98 -7.46
N LEU A 163 14.45 -1.18 -6.14
CA LEU A 163 15.59 -1.29 -5.23
C LEU A 163 15.33 -2.40 -4.20
N GLY A 164 16.39 -3.08 -3.76
CA GLY A 164 16.33 -4.11 -2.73
C GLY A 164 17.13 -5.36 -3.08
N ASP A 165 17.10 -6.32 -2.17
CA ASP A 165 17.75 -7.61 -2.36
C ASP A 165 17.11 -8.37 -3.52
N ARG A 166 17.96 -9.08 -4.25
CA ARG A 166 17.55 -9.92 -5.35
C ARG A 166 17.99 -11.35 -5.12
N TRP A 167 17.12 -12.26 -5.52
CA TRP A 167 17.12 -13.62 -5.06
C TRP A 167 17.21 -14.59 -6.23
N LYS A 168 18.03 -15.63 -6.08
CA LYS A 168 18.04 -16.77 -6.99
C LYS A 168 17.43 -17.98 -6.32
N GLU A 169 16.64 -18.72 -7.09
CA GLU A 169 16.07 -19.97 -6.64
C GLU A 169 17.18 -20.96 -6.29
N CYS A 170 17.02 -21.64 -5.16
CA CYS A 170 17.84 -22.78 -4.78
C CYS A 170 17.52 -23.96 -5.71
N ALA A 171 18.20 -24.06 -6.84
CA ALA A 171 18.03 -25.17 -7.76
C ALA A 171 18.85 -26.40 -7.33
N PRO A 172 18.29 -27.62 -7.42
CA PRO A 172 19.10 -28.83 -7.33
C PRO A 172 20.12 -28.88 -8.49
N PRO A 173 21.21 -29.65 -8.37
CA PRO A 173 22.16 -29.81 -9.45
C PRO A 173 21.44 -30.30 -10.72
N PRO A 174 21.72 -29.69 -11.89
CA PRO A 174 21.06 -30.08 -13.12
C PRO A 174 21.44 -31.51 -13.50
N PRO A 175 20.55 -32.24 -14.22
CA PRO A 175 20.88 -33.56 -14.75
C PRO A 175 22.10 -33.48 -15.71
N PRO A 176 22.77 -34.61 -15.97
CA PRO A 176 23.88 -34.65 -16.94
C PRO A 176 23.43 -34.10 -18.30
N GLY A 177 24.19 -33.16 -18.86
CA GLY A 177 23.86 -32.51 -20.12
C GLY A 177 24.43 -31.10 -20.25
N PRO A 178 24.06 -30.36 -21.30
CA PRO A 178 24.41 -28.95 -21.42
C PRO A 178 23.80 -28.16 -20.25
N PRO A 179 24.51 -27.14 -19.73
CA PRO A 179 24.04 -26.37 -18.59
C PRO A 179 22.73 -25.63 -18.93
N PRO A 180 21.73 -25.63 -18.04
CA PRO A 180 20.54 -24.82 -18.24
C PRO A 180 20.88 -23.33 -18.20
N PRO A 181 20.04 -22.45 -18.78
CA PRO A 181 20.20 -21.01 -18.60
C PRO A 181 20.15 -20.67 -17.09
N PRO A 182 20.91 -19.67 -16.64
CA PRO A 182 20.90 -19.27 -15.23
C PRO A 182 19.50 -18.84 -14.80
N PRO A 183 19.08 -19.16 -13.56
CA PRO A 183 17.77 -18.75 -13.07
C PRO A 183 17.68 -17.21 -13.02
N PRO A 184 16.53 -16.62 -13.40
CA PRO A 184 16.35 -15.19 -13.33
C PRO A 184 16.36 -14.71 -11.87
N CYS A 185 16.89 -13.51 -11.66
CA CYS A 185 16.82 -12.85 -10.36
C CYS A 185 15.37 -12.43 -10.08
N ARG A 186 14.90 -12.68 -8.87
CA ARG A 186 13.57 -12.26 -8.38
C ARG A 186 13.69 -11.18 -7.31
N ASP A 187 12.74 -10.27 -7.24
CA ASP A 187 12.57 -9.40 -6.08
C ASP A 187 12.10 -10.20 -4.85
N THR A 188 12.23 -9.62 -3.66
CA THR A 188 11.85 -10.25 -2.39
C THR A 188 10.40 -10.75 -2.37
N CYS A 189 9.43 -9.95 -2.84
CA CYS A 189 8.02 -10.36 -2.83
C CYS A 189 7.79 -11.56 -3.74
N SER A 190 8.32 -11.51 -4.97
CA SER A 190 8.20 -12.58 -5.95
C SER A 190 8.87 -13.88 -5.48
N ALA A 191 10.05 -13.78 -4.85
CA ALA A 191 10.79 -14.93 -4.31
C ALA A 191 10.07 -15.59 -3.12
N ILE A 192 9.43 -14.81 -2.26
CA ILE A 192 8.63 -15.37 -1.16
C ILE A 192 7.35 -16.01 -1.70
N ARG A 193 6.69 -15.36 -2.68
CA ARG A 193 5.41 -15.79 -3.23
C ARG A 193 5.47 -17.10 -4.00
N ASP A 194 6.57 -17.38 -4.69
CA ASP A 194 6.73 -18.66 -5.38
C ASP A 194 6.87 -19.86 -4.42
N GLY A 195 7.12 -19.58 -3.14
CA GLY A 195 7.20 -20.55 -2.08
C GLY A 195 8.42 -21.47 -2.18
N ARG A 196 9.41 -21.21 -3.02
CA ARG A 196 10.64 -22.01 -3.12
C ARG A 196 11.75 -21.40 -2.28
N PRO A 197 12.71 -22.20 -1.79
CA PRO A 197 13.89 -21.64 -1.13
C PRO A 197 14.72 -20.82 -2.13
N HIS A 198 15.20 -19.68 -1.69
CA HIS A 198 16.06 -18.78 -2.45
C HIS A 198 17.30 -18.40 -1.64
N PHE A 199 18.34 -17.94 -2.32
CA PHE A 199 19.52 -17.36 -1.68
C PHE A 199 19.83 -16.00 -2.30
N ARG A 200 20.47 -15.13 -1.51
CA ARG A 200 20.91 -13.83 -2.00
C ARG A 200 22.09 -14.04 -2.95
N ALA A 201 21.92 -13.66 -4.21
CA ALA A 201 22.98 -13.82 -5.20
C ALA A 201 23.66 -12.48 -5.46
N LEU A 202 24.99 -12.44 -5.32
CA LEU A 202 25.78 -11.21 -5.53
C LEU A 202 25.65 -10.67 -6.95
N ASP A 203 25.48 -11.55 -7.93
CA ASP A 203 25.28 -11.19 -9.34
C ASP A 203 23.83 -10.84 -9.68
N CYS A 204 22.94 -10.84 -8.69
CA CYS A 204 21.61 -10.25 -8.79
C CYS A 204 21.54 -8.83 -8.21
N GLY A 205 22.63 -8.32 -7.62
CA GLY A 205 22.69 -6.94 -7.12
C GLY A 205 22.73 -5.94 -8.27
N GLY A 206 21.88 -4.91 -8.18
CA GLY A 206 21.97 -3.68 -8.98
C GLY A 206 22.77 -2.62 -8.26
#